data_AF-A0A2A2TAC6-F1
#
_entry.id   AF-A0A2A2TAC6-F1
#
_cell.length_a   1.000
_cell.length_b   1.000
_cell.length_c   1.000
_cell.angle_alpha   90.00
_cell.angle_beta   90.00
_cell.angle_gamma   90.00
#
_symmetry.space_group_name_H-M   'P 1'
#
loop_
_entity.id
_entity.type
_entity.pdbx_description
1 polymer ?
#
loop_
_entity_poly.entity_id
_entity_poly.type
_entity_poly.pdbx_seq_one_letter_code
_entity_poly.pdbx_strand_id
1 'polypeptide(L)' 'ATNLGESIGFGSKLKPISDNIVAAHAYALVNYNSSTQKFTLFNPWGIDSSSKPAFLELSWSEIESNFSYWDATKQYT' A
#
# COMPACT_ATOMS: atom_id res chain seq x y z
N ALA A 1 -5.52 7.38 -9.15
CA ALA A 1 -6.85 6.87 -8.74
C ALA A 1 -7.22 5.67 -9.60
N THR A 2 -7.72 4.58 -9.01
CA THR A 2 -8.40 3.51 -9.76
C THR A 2 -9.68 4.11 -10.36
N ASN A 3 -9.73 4.24 -11.68
CA ASN A 3 -10.72 5.04 -12.43
C ASN A 3 -12.17 4.50 -12.39
N LEU A 4 -12.52 3.61 -11.47
CA LEU A 4 -13.80 2.91 -11.42
C LEU A 4 -14.48 2.95 -10.04
N GLY A 5 -13.99 3.75 -9.09
CA GLY A 5 -14.54 3.78 -7.71
C GLY A 5 -14.20 2.53 -6.90
N GLU A 6 -13.21 1.78 -7.34
CA GLU A 6 -12.76 0.53 -6.72
C GLU A 6 -11.69 0.83 -5.67
N SER A 7 -11.74 0.17 -4.52
CA SER A 7 -10.66 0.21 -3.54
C SER A 7 -9.78 -1.02 -3.66
N ILE A 8 -8.47 -0.82 -3.72
CA ILE A 8 -7.46 -1.87 -3.63
C ILE A 8 -6.77 -1.75 -2.28
N GLY A 9 -6.77 -2.83 -1.51
CA GLY A 9 -6.13 -2.93 -0.20
C GLY A 9 -4.90 -3.83 -0.24
N PHE A 10 -3.93 -3.53 0.61
CA PHE A 10 -2.70 -4.31 0.80
C PHE A 10 -2.52 -4.68 2.27
N GLY A 11 -2.08 -5.91 2.54
CA GLY A 11 -1.71 -6.39 3.87
C GLY A 11 -0.19 -6.57 3.98
N SER A 12 0.45 -5.84 4.88
CA SER A 12 1.89 -5.94 5.11
C SER A 12 2.27 -7.27 5.78
N LYS A 13 3.49 -7.74 5.55
CA LYS A 13 4.03 -8.94 6.21
C LYS A 13 4.11 -8.75 7.73
N LEU A 14 4.18 -9.84 8.48
CA LEU A 14 4.50 -9.81 9.91
C LEU A 14 5.91 -9.24 10.20
N LYS A 15 6.80 -9.29 9.21
CA LYS A 15 8.17 -8.75 9.27
C LYS A 15 8.49 -8.07 7.93
N PRO A 16 8.01 -6.82 7.69
CA PRO A 16 8.40 -6.07 6.52
C PRO A 16 9.91 -5.75 6.57
N ILE A 17 10.53 -5.55 5.40
CA ILE A 17 11.94 -5.17 5.28
C ILE A 17 12.12 -3.68 5.60
N SER A 18 11.15 -2.84 5.23
CA SER A 18 11.22 -1.39 5.43
C SER A 18 10.74 -0.98 6.82
N ASP A 19 11.56 -0.16 7.49
CA ASP A 19 11.19 0.52 8.73
C ASP A 19 10.11 1.60 8.55
N ASN A 20 9.66 1.90 7.33
CA ASN A 20 8.54 2.83 7.12
C ASN A 20 7.18 2.10 7.06
N ILE A 21 7.18 0.77 7.12
CA ILE A 21 5.97 -0.05 7.04
C ILE A 21 5.64 -0.60 8.43
N VAL A 22 4.37 -0.52 8.81
CA VAL A 22 3.81 -1.16 10.00
C VAL A 22 3.63 -2.64 9.67
N ALA A 23 4.13 -3.54 10.51
CA ALA A 23 3.94 -4.97 10.35
C ALA A 23 2.48 -5.38 10.60
N ALA A 24 2.00 -6.40 9.89
CA ALA A 24 0.64 -6.96 10.07
C ALA A 24 -0.48 -5.92 9.95
N HIS A 25 -0.37 -5.01 8.99
CA HIS A 25 -1.23 -3.81 8.89
C HIS A 25 -1.80 -3.62 7.49
N ALA A 26 -2.99 -3.04 7.43
CA ALA A 26 -3.71 -2.78 6.19
C ALA A 26 -3.38 -1.39 5.63
N TYR A 27 -3.19 -1.32 4.31
CA TYR A 27 -2.92 -0.11 3.55
C TYR A 27 -3.89 -0.02 2.38
N ALA A 28 -4.22 1.18 1.92
CA ALA A 28 -5.07 1.40 0.75
C ALA A 28 -4.26 1.99 -0.42
N LEU A 29 -4.45 1.48 -1.63
CA LEU A 29 -3.90 2.12 -2.84
C LEU A 29 -4.71 3.38 -3.17
N VAL A 30 -4.05 4.53 -3.22
CA VAL A 30 -4.70 5.81 -3.53
C VAL A 30 -4.22 6.39 -4.86
N ASN A 31 -3.03 6.03 -5.31
CA ASN A 31 -2.51 6.49 -6.60
C ASN A 31 -1.57 5.47 -7.27
N TYR A 32 -1.47 5.56 -8.59
CA TYR A 32 -0.46 4.89 -9.39
C TYR A 32 0.05 5.89 -10.43
N ASN A 33 1.36 6.11 -10.44
CA ASN A 33 2.02 6.92 -11.46
C ASN A 33 2.64 5.99 -12.51
N SER A 34 2.07 5.98 -13.71
CA SER A 34 2.52 5.11 -14.80
C SER A 34 3.86 5.50 -15.41
N SER A 35 4.27 6.77 -15.31
CA SER A 35 5.57 7.21 -15.86
C SER A 35 6.74 6.72 -15.00
N THR A 36 6.54 6.58 -13.69
CA THR A 36 7.55 6.10 -12.74
C THR A 36 7.31 4.66 -12.27
N GLN A 37 6.17 4.07 -12.64
CA GLN A 37 5.71 2.76 -12.17
C GLN A 37 5.64 2.66 -10.63
N LYS A 38 5.28 3.75 -9.97
CA LYS A 38 5.18 3.82 -8.51
C LYS A 38 3.73 3.84 -8.04
N PHE A 39 3.48 3.10 -6.98
CA PHE A 39 2.20 2.99 -6.27
C PHE A 39 2.25 3.86 -5.01
N THR A 40 1.20 4.62 -4.75
CA THR A 40 1.04 5.35 -3.49
C THR A 40 0.07 4.60 -2.60
N LEU A 41 0.58 4.05 -1.49
CA LEU A 41 -0.21 3.40 -0.45
C LEU A 41 -0.45 4.36 0.72
N PHE A 42 -1.67 4.38 1.23
CA PHE A 42 -2.10 5.13 2.39
C PHE A 42 -2.10 4.25 3.65
N ASN A 43 -1.47 4.74 4.71
CA ASN A 43 -1.42 4.18 6.06
C ASN A 43 -2.46 4.90 6.95
N PRO A 44 -3.53 4.23 7.41
CA PRO A 44 -4.55 4.87 8.23
C PRO A 44 -4.03 5.40 9.58
N TRP A 45 -2.90 4.89 10.08
CA TRP A 45 -2.30 5.38 11.33
C TRP A 45 -1.35 6.57 11.13
N GLY A 46 -0.94 6.87 9.91
CA GLY A 46 0.06 7.91 9.66
C GLY A 46 -0.47 9.34 9.70
N ILE A 47 -1.79 9.55 9.83
CA ILE A 47 -2.38 10.90 9.96
C ILE A 47 -2.21 11.43 11.38
N ASP A 48 -2.46 10.59 12.39
CA ASP A 48 -2.46 11.00 13.80
C ASP A 48 -1.23 10.50 14.58
N SER A 49 -0.37 9.68 13.96
CA SER A 49 0.84 9.15 14.61
C SER A 49 2.11 9.52 13.86
N SER A 50 3.17 9.83 14.61
CA SER A 50 4.47 10.23 14.08
C SER A 50 5.43 9.06 13.82
N SER A 51 5.01 7.81 14.03
CA SER A 51 5.93 6.66 14.02
C SER A 51 6.20 6.10 12.62
N LYS A 52 5.24 6.24 11.68
CA LYS A 52 5.34 5.77 10.29
C LYS A 52 4.57 6.73 9.37
N PRO A 53 5.02 6.96 8.13
CA PRO A 53 4.40 7.93 7.23
C PRO A 53 2.96 7.56 6.84
N ALA A 54 2.14 8.57 6.57
CA ALA A 54 0.77 8.41 6.06
C ALA A 54 0.74 7.90 4.62
N PHE A 55 1.73 8.23 3.81
CA PHE A 55 1.81 7.83 2.41
C PHE A 55 3.16 7.18 2.12
N LEU A 56 3.13 6.08 1.38
CA LEU A 56 4.29 5.35 0.90
C LEU A 56 4.27 5.33 -0.62
N GLU A 57 5.34 5.78 -1.26
CA GLU A 57 5.52 5.63 -2.71
C GLU A 57 6.48 4.47 -3.00
N LEU A 58 5.95 3.39 -3.58
CA LEU A 58 6.64 2.10 -3.69
C LEU A 58 6.63 1.58 -5.14
N SER A 59 7.70 0.92 -5.58
CA SER A 59 7.65 0.08 -6.77
C SER A 59 6.94 -1.23 -6.46
N TRP A 60 6.56 -1.97 -7.51
CA TRP A 60 6.00 -3.31 -7.32
C TRP A 60 6.96 -4.25 -6.58
N SER A 61 8.26 -4.20 -6.88
CA SER A 61 9.27 -5.01 -6.19
C SER A 61 9.37 -4.69 -4.69
N GLU A 62 9.21 -3.43 -4.29
CA GLU A 62 9.13 -3.03 -2.89
C GLU A 62 7.84 -3.55 -2.23
N ILE A 63 6.73 -3.57 -2.96
CA ILE A 63 5.47 -4.17 -2.50
C ILE A 63 5.64 -5.67 -2.26
N GLU A 64 6.14 -6.45 -3.23
CA GLU A 64 6.37 -7.90 -3.08
C GLU A 64 7.31 -8.23 -1.91
N SER A 65 8.28 -7.36 -1.67
CA SER A 65 9.25 -7.51 -0.58
C SER A 65 8.62 -7.29 0.79
N ASN A 66 7.61 -6.42 0.92
CA ASN A 66 7.08 -5.97 2.22
C ASN A 66 5.64 -6.42 2.53
N PHE A 67 4.86 -6.79 1.51
CA PHE A 67 3.44 -7.14 1.62
C PHE A 67 3.22 -8.59 1.22
N SER A 68 2.23 -9.24 1.84
CA SER A 68 1.91 -10.66 1.60
C SER A 68 0.54 -10.88 0.99
N TYR A 69 -0.26 -9.82 0.86
CA TYR A 69 -1.63 -9.91 0.40
C TYR A 69 -2.07 -8.60 -0.25
N TRP A 70 -2.93 -8.70 -1.26
CA TRP A 70 -3.71 -7.60 -1.77
C TRP A 70 -5.09 -8.12 -2.20
N ASP A 71 -6.08 -7.24 -2.16
CA ASP A 71 -7.43 -7.53 -2.65
C ASP A 71 -8.07 -6.26 -3.21
N ALA A 72 -9.12 -6.44 -4.00
CA ALA A 72 -9.89 -5.36 -4.59
C ALA A 72 -11.39 -5.60 -4.39
N THR A 73 -12.16 -4.53 -4.23
CA THR A 73 -13.63 -4.62 -4.14
C THR A 73 -14.27 -5.18 -5.41
N LYS A 74 -13.54 -5.20 -6.53
CA LYS A 74 -13.93 -5.88 -7.75
C LYS A 74 -13.10 -7.15 -7.90
N GLN A 75 -13.79 -8.27 -8.09
CA GLN A 75 -13.13 -9.50 -8.49
C GLN A 75 -12.72 -9.37 -9.96
N TYR A 76 -11.42 -9.42 -10.20
CA TYR A 76 -10.85 -9.56 -11.54
C TYR A 76 -10.78 -11.07 -11.83
N THR A 77 -11.78 -11.60 -12.55
CA THR A 77 -11.82 -12.99 -13.04
C THR A 77 -11.05 -13.14 -14.34
#